data_AF-A0A0D7PEF6-F1
#
_entry.id   AF-A0A0D7PEF6-F1
#
_cell.length_a   1.000
_cell.length_b   1.000
_cell.length_c   1.000
_cell.angle_alpha   90.00
_cell.angle_beta   90.00
_cell.angle_gamma   90.00
#
_symmetry.space_group_name_H-M   'P 1'
#
loop_
_entity.id
_entity.type
_entity.pdbx_description
1 polymer ?
#
loop_
_entity_poly.entity_id
_entity_poly.type
_entity_poly.pdbx_seq_one_letter_code
_entity_poly.pdbx_strand_id
1 'polypeptide(L)'
;MPSDVYFRERTPWRIGLVKMDCGPTIVTHLHADCVEGAPIRMSFQLDKSGQAVAFAHPEGETPNMADDKQWREMTADPKFRRVLVTNGRSVIGQEAVAALKGAGAKTVFVGIAEPWRPFAGEKLLRGQDGIEIVTLDAADEKSTADLAADIGGKVDILINTTEYVRPGGLLDRRGTSIARDEIDQAYLGFINLAQAFGPAVRMRGADGVNNSVAWVNILSVYALANWPAFGAYSASQAACLSLSHCLRAELRPGGVRVLNLFTGPVDTEWFQTVPPPKVAPRAIAQAIVSGLRGGLEEMYVGDVAEEIRQRLAANPKALERELDR
;
A
#
# COMPACT_ATOMS: atom_id res chain seq x y z
N MET A 1 -18.08 16.65 -25.72
CA MET A 1 -18.44 15.82 -24.55
C MET A 1 -17.82 14.45 -24.78
N PRO A 2 -16.83 14.02 -23.98
CA PRO A 2 -16.28 12.67 -24.09
C PRO A 2 -17.41 11.64 -23.95
N SER A 3 -17.38 10.58 -24.75
CA SER A 3 -18.41 9.53 -24.80
C SER A 3 -18.32 8.52 -23.64
N ASP A 4 -17.59 8.86 -22.58
CA ASP A 4 -17.32 7.96 -21.48
C ASP A 4 -18.52 7.93 -20.51
N VAL A 5 -19.04 6.72 -20.27
CA VAL A 5 -20.15 6.45 -19.35
C VAL A 5 -19.83 6.98 -17.94
N TYR A 6 -18.53 7.08 -17.62
CA TYR A 6 -18.01 7.69 -16.39
C TYR A 6 -18.59 9.08 -16.06
N PHE A 7 -18.77 9.96 -17.05
CA PHE A 7 -19.21 11.35 -16.82
C PHE A 7 -20.74 11.51 -16.73
N ARG A 8 -21.53 10.53 -17.21
CA ARG A 8 -22.99 10.65 -17.27
C ARG A 8 -23.70 10.28 -15.98
N GLU A 9 -23.10 9.43 -15.15
CA GLU A 9 -23.77 8.82 -13.99
C GLU A 9 -23.46 9.50 -12.64
N ARG A 10 -22.63 10.56 -12.61
CA ARG A 10 -22.25 11.22 -11.34
C ARG A 10 -22.76 12.65 -11.26
N THR A 11 -23.37 12.96 -10.10
CA THR A 11 -23.74 14.31 -9.65
C THR A 11 -22.65 15.33 -9.97
N PRO A 12 -22.99 16.57 -10.36
CA PRO A 12 -22.01 17.48 -10.94
C PRO A 12 -20.81 17.64 -10.02
N TRP A 13 -19.66 17.19 -10.51
CA TRP A 13 -18.38 17.36 -9.83
C TRP A 13 -18.14 18.86 -9.68
N ARG A 14 -17.74 19.29 -8.49
CA ARG A 14 -17.43 20.69 -8.22
C ARG A 14 -16.12 21.02 -8.95
N ILE A 15 -16.21 21.83 -10.00
CA ILE A 15 -15.08 22.24 -10.82
C ILE A 15 -15.03 23.77 -10.84
N GLY A 16 -13.82 24.33 -10.85
CA GLY A 16 -13.62 25.76 -10.98
C GLY A 16 -12.29 26.12 -11.63
N LEU A 17 -12.10 27.41 -11.87
CA LEU A 17 -10.84 27.98 -12.34
C LEU A 17 -9.98 28.34 -11.13
N VAL A 18 -8.79 27.77 -11.07
CA VAL A 18 -7.79 28.09 -10.04
C VAL A 18 -6.64 28.82 -10.70
N LYS A 19 -6.32 30.01 -10.19
CA LYS A 19 -5.12 30.76 -10.56
C LYS A 19 -3.97 30.30 -9.67
N MET A 20 -2.93 29.72 -10.27
CA MET A 20 -1.73 29.27 -9.56
C MET A 20 -0.80 30.44 -9.24
N ASP A 21 -0.01 30.32 -8.18
CA ASP A 21 0.97 31.35 -7.78
C ASP A 21 2.00 31.66 -8.87
N CYS A 22 2.31 30.67 -9.70
CA CYS A 22 3.20 30.83 -10.85
C CYS A 22 2.56 31.54 -12.06
N GLY A 23 1.27 31.89 -12.00
CA GLY A 23 0.57 32.69 -13.02
C GLY A 23 -0.57 31.98 -13.78
N PRO A 24 -0.39 30.74 -14.29
CA PRO A 24 -1.42 30.04 -15.07
C PRO A 24 -2.73 29.82 -14.33
N THR A 25 -3.82 29.80 -15.07
CA THR A 25 -5.15 29.41 -14.59
C THR A 25 -5.54 28.05 -15.18
N ILE A 26 -5.97 27.12 -14.34
CA ILE A 26 -6.32 25.76 -14.76
C ILE A 26 -7.72 25.37 -14.27
N VAL A 27 -8.40 24.54 -15.06
CA VAL A 27 -9.65 23.91 -14.68
C VAL A 27 -9.34 22.79 -13.68
N THR A 28 -9.94 22.87 -12.51
CA THR A 28 -9.55 22.05 -11.35
C THR A 28 -10.78 21.55 -10.61
N HIS A 29 -10.73 20.31 -10.15
CA HIS A 29 -11.71 19.77 -9.23
C HIS A 29 -11.54 20.40 -7.84
N LEU A 30 -12.63 20.80 -7.22
CA LEU A 30 -12.59 21.51 -5.94
C LEU A 30 -13.19 20.64 -4.85
N HIS A 31 -12.47 20.49 -3.74
CA HIS A 31 -13.03 20.00 -2.50
C HIS A 31 -14.25 20.83 -2.08
N ALA A 32 -15.27 20.23 -1.46
CA ALA A 32 -16.48 20.90 -1.01
C ALA A 32 -16.21 22.08 -0.06
N ASP A 33 -15.17 21.99 0.76
CA ASP A 33 -14.77 23.03 1.71
C ASP A 33 -13.94 24.17 1.09
N CYS A 34 -13.60 24.13 -0.21
CA CYS A 34 -12.92 25.26 -0.85
C CYS A 34 -13.84 26.50 -0.88
N VAL A 35 -13.31 27.67 -0.53
CA VAL A 35 -14.02 28.96 -0.56
C VAL A 35 -13.36 29.86 -1.60
N GLU A 36 -14.17 30.61 -2.36
CA GLU A 36 -13.66 31.55 -3.36
C GLU A 36 -12.79 32.62 -2.71
N GLY A 37 -11.61 32.89 -3.32
CA GLY A 37 -10.64 33.87 -2.81
C GLY A 37 -9.81 33.41 -1.60
N ALA A 38 -10.10 32.25 -1.01
CA ALA A 38 -9.28 31.67 0.05
C ALA A 38 -8.05 30.96 -0.51
N PRO A 39 -6.94 30.89 0.24
CA PRO A 39 -5.79 30.09 -0.14
C PRO A 39 -6.16 28.60 -0.17
N ILE A 40 -5.61 27.90 -1.16
CA ILE A 40 -5.86 26.47 -1.44
C ILE A 40 -4.53 25.79 -1.74
N ARG A 41 -4.47 24.48 -1.49
CA ARG A 41 -3.38 23.64 -1.97
C ARG A 41 -3.81 22.88 -3.21
N MET A 42 -2.98 22.97 -4.23
CA MET A 42 -3.11 22.18 -5.46
C MET A 42 -2.43 20.83 -5.30
N SER A 43 -3.08 19.79 -5.81
CA SER A 43 -2.53 18.45 -5.94
C SER A 43 -2.88 17.88 -7.31
N PHE A 44 -2.02 16.97 -7.80
CA PHE A 44 -2.29 16.18 -9.00
C PHE A 44 -2.55 14.76 -8.55
N GLN A 45 -3.71 14.25 -8.91
CA GLN A 45 -4.22 12.96 -8.48
C GLN A 45 -4.55 12.08 -9.67
N LEU A 46 -4.67 10.78 -9.43
CA LEU A 46 -5.35 9.90 -10.36
C LEU A 46 -6.81 9.79 -9.94
N ASP A 47 -7.73 9.88 -10.90
CA ASP A 47 -9.14 9.57 -10.66
C ASP A 47 -9.40 8.05 -10.63
N LYS A 48 -10.66 7.66 -10.41
CA LYS A 48 -11.06 6.24 -10.38
C LYS A 48 -10.69 5.50 -11.67
N SER A 49 -10.68 6.20 -12.79
CA SER A 49 -10.34 5.67 -14.11
C SER A 49 -8.84 5.65 -14.37
N GLY A 50 -7.99 6.19 -13.47
CA GLY A 50 -6.54 6.29 -13.61
C GLY A 50 -6.09 7.45 -14.50
N GLN A 51 -6.92 8.48 -14.69
CA GLN A 51 -6.56 9.70 -15.42
C GLN A 51 -6.01 10.74 -14.46
N ALA A 52 -4.99 11.48 -14.91
CA ALA A 52 -4.42 12.57 -14.13
C ALA A 52 -5.42 13.74 -14.07
N VAL A 53 -5.74 14.17 -12.85
CA VAL A 53 -6.65 15.27 -12.57
C VAL A 53 -6.01 16.26 -11.60
N ALA A 54 -6.24 17.55 -11.84
CA ALA A 54 -5.89 18.59 -10.89
C ALA A 54 -7.00 18.68 -9.83
N PHE A 55 -6.61 18.69 -8.56
CA PHE A 55 -7.53 18.82 -7.42
C PHE A 55 -7.04 19.89 -6.45
N ALA A 56 -7.93 20.81 -6.10
CA ALA A 56 -7.71 21.84 -5.11
C ALA A 56 -8.46 21.51 -3.83
N HIS A 57 -7.76 21.61 -2.71
CA HIS A 57 -8.32 21.43 -1.37
C HIS A 57 -7.84 22.56 -0.44
N PRO A 58 -8.50 22.79 0.71
CA PRO A 58 -8.01 23.74 1.72
C PRO A 58 -6.58 23.42 2.16
N GLU A 59 -5.76 24.43 2.48
CA GLU A 59 -4.35 24.22 2.87
C GLU A 59 -4.17 23.35 4.13
N GLY A 60 -5.14 23.41 5.04
CA GLY A 60 -5.18 22.64 6.29
C GLY A 60 -6.28 21.58 6.29
N GLU A 61 -6.19 20.63 7.23
CA GLU A 61 -7.25 19.65 7.45
C GLU A 61 -8.54 20.35 7.93
N THR A 62 -9.66 20.02 7.32
CA THR A 62 -10.99 20.45 7.74
C THR A 62 -11.73 19.29 8.41
N PRO A 63 -12.75 19.55 9.26
CA PRO A 63 -13.54 18.49 9.88
C PRO A 63 -14.15 17.50 8.88
N ASN A 64 -14.48 17.98 7.67
CA ASN A 64 -15.15 17.22 6.61
C ASN A 64 -14.20 16.80 5.47
N MET A 65 -12.87 16.95 5.63
CA MET A 65 -11.89 16.66 4.57
C MET A 65 -12.03 15.24 4.02
N ALA A 66 -12.29 14.27 4.91
CA ALA A 66 -12.45 12.87 4.53
C ALA A 66 -13.87 12.52 4.02
N ASP A 67 -14.83 13.44 4.14
CA ASP A 67 -16.23 13.19 3.75
C ASP A 67 -16.52 13.59 2.30
N ASP A 68 -15.68 14.44 1.70
CA ASP A 68 -15.80 14.81 0.30
C ASP A 68 -15.72 13.58 -0.62
N LYS A 69 -16.74 13.44 -1.46
CA LYS A 69 -16.89 12.26 -2.33
C LYS A 69 -15.83 12.23 -3.43
N GLN A 70 -15.48 13.39 -4.00
CA GLN A 70 -14.47 13.46 -5.07
C GLN A 70 -13.07 13.20 -4.50
N TRP A 71 -12.77 13.73 -3.31
CA TRP A 71 -11.49 13.50 -2.64
C TRP A 71 -11.28 12.03 -2.28
N ARG A 72 -12.34 11.37 -1.78
CA ARG A 72 -12.34 9.92 -1.52
C ARG A 72 -12.14 9.08 -2.77
N GLU A 73 -12.59 9.56 -3.93
CA GLU A 73 -12.33 8.86 -5.19
C GLU A 73 -10.86 8.91 -5.61
N MET A 74 -10.12 9.93 -5.17
CA MET A 74 -8.73 10.17 -5.55
C MET A 74 -7.75 9.53 -4.55
N THR A 75 -8.17 9.39 -3.30
CA THR A 75 -7.33 8.96 -2.17
C THR A 75 -7.91 7.76 -1.44
N ALA A 76 -7.18 7.23 -0.47
CA ALA A 76 -7.59 6.09 0.33
C ALA A 76 -7.36 6.32 1.83
N ASP A 77 -7.77 7.49 2.35
CA ASP A 77 -7.52 7.86 3.75
C ASP A 77 -8.06 6.79 4.73
N PRO A 78 -7.20 6.25 5.63
CA PRO A 78 -7.61 5.24 6.61
C PRO A 78 -8.61 5.74 7.67
N LYS A 79 -8.84 7.06 7.80
CA LYS A 79 -9.76 7.63 8.78
C LYS A 79 -11.16 7.02 8.65
N PHE A 80 -11.67 6.47 9.77
CA PHE A 80 -12.92 5.73 9.89
C PHE A 80 -13.03 4.43 9.09
N ARG A 81 -11.94 3.97 8.46
CA ARG A 81 -11.91 2.73 7.67
C ARG A 81 -11.58 1.52 8.53
N ARG A 82 -11.96 0.36 8.02
CA ARG A 82 -11.63 -0.95 8.56
C ARG A 82 -10.48 -1.53 7.75
N VAL A 83 -9.34 -1.75 8.40
CA VAL A 83 -8.09 -2.09 7.72
C VAL A 83 -7.64 -3.49 8.12
N LEU A 84 -7.22 -4.32 7.17
CA LEU A 84 -6.57 -5.59 7.44
C LEU A 84 -5.05 -5.41 7.29
N VAL A 85 -4.31 -5.70 8.35
CA VAL A 85 -2.84 -5.86 8.32
C VAL A 85 -2.54 -7.35 8.38
N THR A 86 -1.95 -7.91 7.32
CA THR A 86 -1.92 -9.37 7.12
C THR A 86 -1.01 -10.12 8.09
N ASN A 87 0.02 -9.47 8.64
CA ASN A 87 0.92 -10.07 9.62
C ASN A 87 1.24 -9.09 10.76
N GLY A 88 0.60 -9.28 11.93
CA GLY A 88 0.82 -8.51 13.14
C GLY A 88 2.04 -8.92 13.97
N ARG A 89 2.69 -10.05 13.65
CA ARG A 89 3.93 -10.45 14.32
C ARG A 89 5.14 -9.68 13.79
N SER A 90 5.11 -9.24 12.54
CA SER A 90 6.21 -8.46 11.96
C SER A 90 6.29 -7.07 12.61
N VAL A 91 7.50 -6.55 12.77
CA VAL A 91 7.72 -5.20 13.32
C VAL A 91 7.08 -4.13 12.42
N ILE A 92 7.06 -4.36 11.10
CA ILE A 92 6.36 -3.50 10.14
C ILE A 92 4.85 -3.54 10.39
N GLY A 93 4.28 -4.73 10.59
CA GLY A 93 2.86 -4.89 10.91
C GLY A 93 2.47 -4.16 12.20
N GLN A 94 3.27 -4.27 13.26
CA GLN A 94 3.00 -3.58 14.52
C GLN A 94 3.03 -2.05 14.38
N GLU A 95 4.05 -1.51 13.70
CA GLU A 95 4.14 -0.08 13.42
C GLU A 95 3.01 0.40 12.48
N ALA A 96 2.63 -0.41 11.48
CA ALA A 96 1.51 -0.12 10.60
C ALA A 96 0.20 -0.01 11.39
N VAL A 97 -0.06 -0.95 12.31
CA VAL A 97 -1.24 -0.88 13.20
C VAL A 97 -1.23 0.41 14.02
N ALA A 98 -0.10 0.76 14.65
CA ALA A 98 0.02 1.99 15.42
C ALA A 98 -0.22 3.25 14.56
N ALA A 99 0.36 3.32 13.37
CA ALA A 99 0.17 4.44 12.44
C ALA A 99 -1.27 4.56 11.94
N LEU A 100 -1.93 3.43 11.63
CA LEU A 100 -3.33 3.41 11.21
C LEU A 100 -4.28 3.87 12.31
N LYS A 101 -4.06 3.42 13.56
CA LYS A 101 -4.83 3.91 14.72
C LYS A 101 -4.60 5.41 14.93
N GLY A 102 -3.36 5.87 14.85
CA GLY A 102 -3.03 7.30 14.90
C GLY A 102 -3.65 8.11 13.75
N ALA A 103 -3.88 7.49 12.59
CA ALA A 103 -4.55 8.10 11.45
C ALA A 103 -6.09 8.07 11.53
N GLY A 104 -6.67 7.48 12.59
CA GLY A 104 -8.11 7.45 12.83
C GLY A 104 -8.82 6.23 12.24
N ALA A 105 -8.12 5.14 11.92
CA ALA A 105 -8.75 3.89 11.51
C ALA A 105 -9.73 3.39 12.58
N LYS A 106 -10.95 3.04 12.15
CA LYS A 106 -12.03 2.60 13.03
C LYS A 106 -11.70 1.25 13.66
N THR A 107 -11.40 0.27 12.80
CA THR A 107 -11.01 -1.08 13.18
C THR A 107 -9.75 -1.45 12.42
N VAL A 108 -8.77 -2.04 13.09
CA VAL A 108 -7.63 -2.69 12.45
C VAL A 108 -7.70 -4.18 12.76
N PHE A 109 -8.05 -4.98 11.76
CA PHE A 109 -7.93 -6.43 11.82
C PHE A 109 -6.45 -6.79 11.66
N VAL A 110 -5.92 -7.54 12.61
CA VAL A 110 -4.50 -7.88 12.67
C VAL A 110 -4.36 -9.39 12.51
N GLY A 111 -3.89 -9.79 11.33
CA GLY A 111 -3.67 -11.18 10.96
C GLY A 111 -2.51 -11.79 11.72
N ILE A 112 -2.75 -12.93 12.36
CA ILE A 112 -1.74 -13.73 13.06
C ILE A 112 -2.04 -15.21 12.80
N ALA A 113 -1.11 -15.95 12.21
CA ALA A 113 -1.31 -17.37 11.89
C ALA A 113 -1.62 -18.23 13.13
N GLU A 114 -0.88 -18.00 14.22
CA GLU A 114 -0.99 -18.75 15.46
C GLU A 114 -1.27 -17.82 16.64
N PRO A 115 -2.48 -17.27 16.80
CA PRO A 115 -2.76 -16.24 17.79
C PRO A 115 -2.56 -16.70 19.24
N TRP A 116 -2.50 -18.02 19.50
CA TRP A 116 -2.23 -18.59 20.82
C TRP A 116 -0.75 -18.53 21.21
N ARG A 117 0.18 -18.37 20.27
CA ARG A 117 1.62 -18.37 20.56
C ARG A 117 2.11 -16.93 20.85
N PRO A 118 2.72 -16.67 22.02
CA PRO A 118 3.17 -15.33 22.39
C PRO A 118 4.22 -14.77 21.43
N PHE A 119 4.25 -13.44 21.29
CA PHE A 119 5.23 -12.74 20.45
C PHE A 119 5.52 -11.34 21.01
N ALA A 120 6.68 -10.78 20.64
CA ALA A 120 7.04 -9.43 21.04
C ALA A 120 6.04 -8.40 20.49
N GLY A 121 5.59 -7.47 21.33
CA GLY A 121 4.60 -6.45 20.94
C GLY A 121 3.13 -6.86 21.04
N GLU A 122 2.83 -8.12 21.40
CA GLU A 122 1.45 -8.62 21.54
C GLU A 122 0.57 -7.75 22.47
N LYS A 123 1.14 -7.28 23.60
CA LYS A 123 0.42 -6.42 24.56
C LYS A 123 -0.03 -5.09 23.93
N LEU A 124 0.74 -4.55 22.99
CA LEU A 124 0.39 -3.31 22.30
C LEU A 124 -0.81 -3.52 21.38
N LEU A 125 -0.95 -4.71 20.79
CA LEU A 125 -2.04 -5.03 19.88
C LEU A 125 -3.33 -5.40 20.63
N ARG A 126 -3.25 -6.24 21.67
CA ARG A 126 -4.45 -6.74 22.38
C ARG A 126 -5.07 -5.75 23.36
N GLY A 127 -4.38 -4.67 23.70
CA GLY A 127 -4.78 -3.73 24.76
C GLY A 127 -5.48 -2.46 24.27
N GLN A 128 -5.76 -2.31 22.96
CA GLN A 128 -6.29 -1.06 22.40
C GLN A 128 -7.64 -1.28 21.72
N ASP A 129 -8.57 -0.34 21.95
CA ASP A 129 -9.88 -0.34 21.32
C ASP A 129 -9.80 -0.21 19.80
N GLY A 130 -10.61 -1.03 19.11
CA GLY A 130 -10.64 -1.07 17.66
C GLY A 130 -9.41 -1.73 17.02
N ILE A 131 -8.67 -2.56 17.77
CA ILE A 131 -7.77 -3.58 17.21
C ILE A 131 -8.42 -4.94 17.42
N GLU A 132 -8.53 -5.73 16.36
CA GLU A 132 -9.12 -7.07 16.38
C GLU A 132 -8.11 -8.09 15.87
N ILE A 133 -7.66 -9.01 16.72
CA ILE A 133 -6.78 -10.10 16.30
C ILE A 133 -7.60 -11.14 15.55
N VAL A 134 -7.15 -11.50 14.34
CA VAL A 134 -7.78 -12.51 13.50
C VAL A 134 -6.76 -13.58 13.11
N THR A 135 -7.21 -14.83 12.98
CA THR A 135 -6.35 -15.91 12.49
C THR A 135 -6.10 -15.71 10.99
N LEU A 136 -4.84 -15.55 10.60
CA LEU A 136 -4.45 -15.39 9.20
C LEU A 136 -3.03 -15.90 8.98
N ASP A 137 -2.91 -17.02 8.28
CA ASP A 137 -1.71 -17.37 7.54
C ASP A 137 -1.96 -17.09 6.05
N ALA A 138 -1.20 -16.16 5.48
CA ALA A 138 -1.38 -15.81 4.07
C ALA A 138 -1.00 -16.96 3.14
N ALA A 139 -0.04 -17.80 3.52
CA ALA A 139 0.41 -18.94 2.70
C ALA A 139 -0.59 -20.11 2.74
N ASP A 140 -1.53 -20.12 3.69
CA ASP A 140 -2.59 -21.11 3.79
C ASP A 140 -3.87 -20.62 3.10
N GLU A 141 -4.20 -21.26 1.97
CA GLU A 141 -5.42 -21.00 1.19
C GLU A 141 -6.68 -21.08 2.07
N LYS A 142 -6.79 -22.09 2.94
CA LYS A 142 -7.95 -22.25 3.81
C LYS A 142 -8.02 -21.12 4.85
N SER A 143 -6.89 -20.75 5.45
CA SER A 143 -6.86 -19.65 6.42
C SER A 143 -7.32 -18.34 5.79
N THR A 144 -6.86 -18.01 4.58
CA THR A 144 -7.29 -16.79 3.87
C THR A 144 -8.77 -16.82 3.48
N ALA A 145 -9.25 -17.96 2.97
CA ALA A 145 -10.64 -18.15 2.56
C ALA A 145 -11.62 -18.06 3.75
N ASP A 146 -11.32 -18.74 4.85
CA ASP A 146 -12.14 -18.73 6.07
C ASP A 146 -12.23 -17.29 6.63
N LEU A 147 -11.12 -16.57 6.72
CA LEU A 147 -11.14 -15.18 7.19
C LEU A 147 -11.89 -14.25 6.23
N ALA A 148 -11.71 -14.40 4.92
CA ALA A 148 -12.42 -13.59 3.94
C ALA A 148 -13.94 -13.82 3.98
N ALA A 149 -14.41 -15.03 4.30
CA ALA A 149 -15.82 -15.29 4.53
C ALA A 149 -16.37 -14.49 5.73
N ASP A 150 -15.58 -14.36 6.81
CA ASP A 150 -16.00 -13.68 8.03
C ASP A 150 -15.94 -12.14 7.96
N ILE A 151 -14.89 -11.60 7.32
CA ILE A 151 -14.59 -10.17 7.33
C ILE A 151 -14.34 -9.55 5.95
N GLY A 152 -14.34 -10.30 4.85
CA GLY A 152 -14.04 -9.77 3.51
C GLY A 152 -14.96 -8.60 3.11
N GLY A 153 -16.26 -8.73 3.38
CA GLY A 153 -17.24 -7.64 3.21
C GLY A 153 -17.07 -6.47 4.19
N LYS A 154 -16.15 -6.58 5.15
CA LYS A 154 -15.81 -5.56 6.15
C LYS A 154 -14.44 -4.89 5.92
N VAL A 155 -13.52 -5.42 5.11
CA VAL A 155 -12.17 -4.83 4.88
C VAL A 155 -12.15 -3.73 3.80
N ASP A 156 -11.87 -2.48 4.17
CA ASP A 156 -11.82 -1.33 3.25
C ASP A 156 -10.42 -1.20 2.67
N ILE A 157 -9.40 -1.41 3.51
CA ILE A 157 -8.00 -1.33 3.12
C ILE A 157 -7.32 -2.63 3.52
N LEU A 158 -6.63 -3.28 2.59
CA LEU A 158 -5.79 -4.43 2.87
C LEU A 158 -4.33 -4.01 2.75
N ILE A 159 -3.53 -4.27 3.78
CA ILE A 159 -2.10 -3.99 3.81
C ILE A 159 -1.36 -5.31 3.95
N ASN A 160 -0.70 -5.71 2.88
CA ASN A 160 0.10 -6.91 2.87
C ASN A 160 1.47 -6.64 3.53
N THR A 161 1.63 -7.11 4.77
CA THR A 161 2.87 -7.05 5.55
C THR A 161 3.54 -8.43 5.66
N THR A 162 3.15 -9.39 4.81
CA THR A 162 3.82 -10.70 4.75
C THR A 162 5.20 -10.53 4.15
N GLU A 163 6.18 -11.11 4.82
CA GLU A 163 7.56 -11.08 4.37
C GLU A 163 8.25 -12.35 4.85
N TYR A 164 9.04 -12.94 3.96
CA TYR A 164 9.97 -14.01 4.30
C TYR A 164 11.29 -13.73 3.60
N VAL A 165 12.29 -13.26 4.36
CA VAL A 165 13.62 -12.91 3.85
C VAL A 165 14.64 -13.89 4.37
N ARG A 166 15.56 -14.33 3.50
CA ARG A 166 16.80 -14.96 3.93
C ARG A 166 17.97 -14.36 3.13
N PRO A 167 19.17 -14.18 3.74
CA PRO A 167 20.39 -13.79 3.04
C PRO A 167 21.07 -14.98 2.36
N GLY A 168 21.66 -14.76 1.18
CA GLY A 168 22.47 -15.72 0.44
C GLY A 168 22.28 -15.62 -1.07
N GLY A 169 23.39 -15.69 -1.80
CA GLY A 169 23.39 -15.74 -3.25
C GLY A 169 23.02 -17.11 -3.81
N LEU A 170 22.80 -17.14 -5.13
CA LEU A 170 22.42 -18.37 -5.84
C LEU A 170 23.51 -19.44 -5.82
N LEU A 171 24.78 -19.04 -5.72
CA LEU A 171 25.92 -19.96 -5.71
C LEU A 171 26.29 -20.43 -4.28
N ASP A 172 26.00 -19.62 -3.27
CA ASP A 172 26.39 -19.89 -1.87
C ASP A 172 25.41 -20.83 -1.16
N ARG A 173 24.15 -20.87 -1.63
CA ARG A 173 23.10 -21.72 -1.06
C ARG A 173 23.06 -23.08 -1.74
N ARG A 174 23.02 -24.15 -0.94
CA ARG A 174 22.76 -25.50 -1.44
C ARG A 174 21.28 -25.86 -1.27
N GLY A 175 20.67 -26.33 -2.35
CA GLY A 175 19.26 -26.73 -2.38
C GLY A 175 18.28 -25.58 -2.59
N THR A 176 16.99 -25.91 -2.69
CA THR A 176 15.92 -24.98 -3.08
C THR A 176 14.86 -24.75 -2.01
N SER A 177 15.00 -25.35 -0.81
CA SER A 177 13.99 -25.26 0.25
C SER A 177 13.70 -23.81 0.65
N ILE A 178 14.74 -23.01 0.89
CA ILE A 178 14.57 -21.60 1.28
C ILE A 178 13.87 -20.81 0.16
N ALA A 179 14.25 -21.03 -1.10
CA ALA A 179 13.62 -20.36 -2.23
C ALA A 179 12.14 -20.77 -2.39
N ARG A 180 11.80 -22.03 -2.07
CA ARG A 180 10.40 -22.47 -1.99
C ARG A 180 9.65 -21.75 -0.88
N ASP A 181 10.21 -21.68 0.33
CA ASP A 181 9.57 -20.94 1.43
C ASP A 181 9.35 -19.46 1.07
N GLU A 182 10.34 -18.81 0.43
CA GLU A 182 10.23 -17.42 -0.05
C GLU A 182 9.09 -17.26 -1.07
N ILE A 183 8.92 -18.23 -1.98
CA ILE A 183 7.81 -18.25 -2.96
C ILE A 183 6.48 -18.55 -2.27
N ASP A 184 6.40 -19.53 -1.40
CA ASP A 184 5.16 -19.95 -0.74
C ASP A 184 4.62 -18.83 0.14
N GLN A 185 5.49 -18.18 0.92
CA GLN A 185 5.09 -17.11 1.84
C GLN A 185 4.78 -15.79 1.14
N ALA A 186 5.60 -15.38 0.17
CA ALA A 186 5.41 -14.10 -0.51
C ALA A 186 4.46 -14.23 -1.72
N TYR A 187 4.81 -15.08 -2.68
CA TYR A 187 4.12 -15.16 -3.96
C TYR A 187 2.79 -15.91 -3.87
N LEU A 188 2.76 -17.14 -3.34
CA LEU A 188 1.50 -17.87 -3.17
C LEU A 188 0.62 -17.19 -2.12
N GLY A 189 1.22 -16.69 -1.04
CA GLY A 189 0.49 -15.89 -0.05
C GLY A 189 -0.20 -14.66 -0.63
N PHE A 190 0.44 -13.96 -1.56
CA PHE A 190 -0.19 -12.85 -2.31
C PHE A 190 -1.40 -13.34 -3.10
N ILE A 191 -1.27 -14.45 -3.83
CA ILE A 191 -2.35 -15.01 -4.65
C ILE A 191 -3.54 -15.40 -3.78
N ASN A 192 -3.30 -16.09 -2.67
CA ASN A 192 -4.35 -16.50 -1.73
C ASN A 192 -5.13 -15.29 -1.21
N LEU A 193 -4.43 -14.25 -0.75
CA LEU A 193 -5.05 -13.00 -0.33
C LEU A 193 -5.87 -12.36 -1.45
N ALA A 194 -5.30 -12.27 -2.66
CA ALA A 194 -5.96 -11.64 -3.80
C ALA A 194 -7.24 -12.39 -4.21
N GLN A 195 -7.21 -13.72 -4.22
CA GLN A 195 -8.38 -14.53 -4.55
C GLN A 195 -9.46 -14.44 -3.46
N ALA A 196 -9.06 -14.47 -2.18
CA ALA A 196 -10.00 -14.45 -1.06
C ALA A 196 -10.63 -13.06 -0.83
N PHE A 197 -9.84 -11.99 -0.85
CA PHE A 197 -10.30 -10.63 -0.53
C PHE A 197 -10.57 -9.76 -1.76
N GLY A 198 -9.92 -10.01 -2.89
CA GLY A 198 -10.01 -9.19 -4.11
C GLY A 198 -11.45 -8.95 -4.59
N PRO A 199 -12.31 -9.98 -4.70
CA PRO A 199 -13.71 -9.79 -5.10
C PRO A 199 -14.49 -8.86 -4.17
N ALA A 200 -14.34 -9.01 -2.86
CA ALA A 200 -15.05 -8.21 -1.86
C ALA A 200 -14.56 -6.75 -1.85
N VAL A 201 -13.25 -6.54 -1.92
CA VAL A 201 -12.62 -5.21 -1.99
C VAL A 201 -13.01 -4.50 -3.29
N ARG A 202 -13.03 -5.20 -4.43
CA ARG A 202 -13.49 -4.66 -5.72
C ARG A 202 -14.95 -4.21 -5.67
N MET A 203 -15.83 -5.03 -5.10
CA MET A 203 -17.25 -4.70 -4.93
C MET A 203 -17.43 -3.47 -4.03
N ARG A 204 -16.65 -3.36 -2.95
CA ARG A 204 -16.67 -2.20 -2.04
C ARG A 204 -16.23 -0.92 -2.70
N GLY A 205 -15.19 -0.96 -3.54
CA GLY A 205 -14.80 0.21 -4.33
C GLY A 205 -15.91 0.65 -5.30
N ALA A 206 -16.70 -0.29 -5.80
CA ALA A 206 -17.80 -0.01 -6.73
C ALA A 206 -19.05 0.61 -6.05
N ASP A 207 -19.27 0.39 -4.75
CA ASP A 207 -20.46 0.82 -4.00
C ASP A 207 -20.67 2.35 -3.96
N GLY A 208 -19.61 3.15 -4.15
CA GLY A 208 -19.72 4.61 -4.36
C GLY A 208 -20.19 5.45 -3.16
N VAL A 209 -20.74 4.83 -2.10
CA VAL A 209 -21.17 5.52 -0.87
C VAL A 209 -19.99 5.77 0.07
N ASN A 210 -19.10 4.77 0.21
CA ASN A 210 -17.94 4.75 1.11
C ASN A 210 -16.67 4.31 0.38
N ASN A 211 -16.48 4.79 -0.84
CA ASN A 211 -15.36 4.47 -1.74
C ASN A 211 -14.04 5.09 -1.26
N SER A 212 -13.43 4.51 -0.24
CA SER A 212 -12.02 4.77 0.10
C SER A 212 -11.39 3.41 0.39
N VAL A 213 -11.01 2.76 -0.71
CA VAL A 213 -10.68 1.33 -0.74
C VAL A 213 -9.31 1.18 -1.37
N ALA A 214 -8.42 0.46 -0.68
CA ALA A 214 -7.04 0.30 -1.13
C ALA A 214 -6.48 -1.10 -0.87
N TRP A 215 -5.50 -1.45 -1.68
CA TRP A 215 -4.62 -2.58 -1.52
C TRP A 215 -3.19 -2.05 -1.46
N VAL A 216 -2.48 -2.34 -0.37
CA VAL A 216 -1.12 -1.86 -0.14
C VAL A 216 -0.18 -3.06 -0.10
N ASN A 217 0.85 -3.04 -0.92
CA ASN A 217 1.93 -4.02 -0.91
C ASN A 217 3.21 -3.37 -0.42
N ILE A 218 3.93 -4.07 0.46
CA ILE A 218 5.27 -3.69 0.88
C ILE A 218 6.23 -4.64 0.18
N LEU A 219 6.99 -4.10 -0.77
CA LEU A 219 7.94 -4.82 -1.60
C LEU A 219 9.36 -4.33 -1.29
N SER A 220 10.34 -5.18 -1.59
CA SER A 220 11.73 -4.71 -1.66
C SER A 220 11.94 -3.88 -2.94
N VAL A 221 12.74 -2.82 -2.87
CA VAL A 221 13.21 -2.12 -4.08
C VAL A 221 13.98 -3.06 -5.02
N TYR A 222 14.55 -4.14 -4.48
CA TYR A 222 15.22 -5.17 -5.26
C TYR A 222 14.25 -6.13 -6.00
N ALA A 223 12.95 -5.84 -5.99
CA ALA A 223 12.02 -6.35 -6.99
C ALA A 223 12.32 -5.78 -8.40
N LEU A 224 12.92 -4.59 -8.46
CA LEU A 224 13.22 -3.88 -9.71
C LEU A 224 14.63 -4.21 -10.25
N ALA A 225 15.54 -4.63 -9.37
CA ALA A 225 16.89 -5.06 -9.71
C ALA A 225 17.37 -6.08 -8.67
N ASN A 226 17.96 -7.19 -9.12
CA ASN A 226 18.32 -8.28 -8.20
C ASN A 226 19.54 -7.90 -7.33
N TRP A 227 19.44 -8.09 -6.02
CA TRP A 227 20.59 -7.93 -5.12
C TRP A 227 21.26 -9.30 -4.92
N PRO A 228 22.51 -9.51 -5.39
CA PRO A 228 23.14 -10.84 -5.35
C PRO A 228 23.18 -11.47 -3.95
N ALA A 229 23.38 -10.66 -2.90
CA ALA A 229 23.38 -11.12 -1.52
C ALA A 229 22.01 -11.65 -1.03
N PHE A 230 20.91 -11.36 -1.75
CA PHE A 230 19.54 -11.78 -1.45
C PHE A 230 18.83 -12.29 -2.72
N GLY A 231 19.56 -12.97 -3.61
CA GLY A 231 19.12 -13.18 -5.00
C GLY A 231 17.78 -13.89 -5.17
N ALA A 232 17.50 -14.93 -4.37
CA ALA A 232 16.21 -15.65 -4.41
C ALA A 232 15.05 -14.81 -3.85
N TYR A 233 15.29 -14.06 -2.76
CA TYR A 233 14.32 -13.13 -2.21
C TYR A 233 13.99 -12.00 -3.20
N SER A 234 15.00 -11.40 -3.86
CA SER A 234 14.76 -10.41 -4.91
C SER A 234 13.89 -10.97 -6.04
N ALA A 235 14.09 -12.24 -6.43
CA ALA A 235 13.26 -12.88 -7.45
C ALA A 235 11.80 -13.08 -6.99
N SER A 236 11.56 -13.47 -5.73
CA SER A 236 10.19 -13.59 -5.21
C SER A 236 9.49 -12.23 -5.13
N GLN A 237 10.22 -11.17 -4.77
CA GLN A 237 9.72 -9.80 -4.74
C GLN A 237 9.40 -9.27 -6.16
N ALA A 238 10.23 -9.59 -7.16
CA ALA A 238 9.95 -9.28 -8.57
C ALA A 238 8.67 -9.99 -9.07
N ALA A 239 8.46 -11.25 -8.66
CA ALA A 239 7.23 -11.98 -8.96
C ALA A 239 6.00 -11.31 -8.30
N CYS A 240 6.12 -10.87 -7.04
CA CYS A 240 5.06 -10.14 -6.34
C CYS A 240 4.76 -8.77 -6.99
N LEU A 241 5.78 -8.06 -7.48
CA LEU A 241 5.58 -6.82 -8.23
C LEU A 241 4.75 -7.08 -9.51
N SER A 242 5.08 -8.15 -10.24
CA SER A 242 4.32 -8.57 -11.42
C SER A 242 2.86 -8.89 -11.07
N LEU A 243 2.62 -9.64 -9.98
CA LEU A 243 1.26 -9.90 -9.48
C LEU A 243 0.53 -8.62 -9.11
N SER A 244 1.21 -7.66 -8.50
CA SER A 244 0.62 -6.38 -8.16
C SER A 244 0.17 -5.59 -9.39
N HIS A 245 0.92 -5.64 -10.49
CA HIS A 245 0.49 -5.02 -11.76
C HIS A 245 -0.80 -5.66 -12.29
N CYS A 246 -0.89 -6.99 -12.23
CA CYS A 246 -2.11 -7.71 -12.59
C CYS A 246 -3.29 -7.29 -11.69
N LEU A 247 -3.07 -7.31 -10.37
CA LEU A 247 -4.08 -6.95 -9.38
C LEU A 247 -4.59 -5.51 -9.56
N ARG A 248 -3.70 -4.56 -9.88
CA ARG A 248 -4.09 -3.18 -10.19
C ARG A 248 -5.04 -3.11 -11.37
N ALA A 249 -4.75 -3.84 -12.45
CA ALA A 249 -5.63 -3.92 -13.61
C ALA A 249 -6.99 -4.55 -13.27
N GLU A 250 -7.00 -5.64 -12.49
CA GLU A 250 -8.24 -6.36 -12.12
C GLU A 250 -9.13 -5.58 -11.14
N LEU A 251 -8.53 -4.79 -10.25
CA LEU A 251 -9.27 -3.99 -9.27
C LEU A 251 -9.67 -2.59 -9.78
N ARG A 252 -9.07 -2.11 -10.89
CA ARG A 252 -9.38 -0.80 -11.50
C ARG A 252 -10.87 -0.58 -11.80
N PRO A 253 -11.66 -1.57 -12.29
CA PRO A 253 -13.11 -1.38 -12.47
C PRO A 253 -13.87 -1.10 -11.16
N GLY A 254 -13.35 -1.62 -10.04
CA GLY A 254 -13.85 -1.27 -8.70
C GLY A 254 -13.33 0.09 -8.22
N GLY A 255 -12.28 0.63 -8.84
CA GLY A 255 -11.58 1.84 -8.45
C GLY A 255 -10.87 1.71 -7.10
N VAL A 256 -10.42 0.51 -6.79
CA VAL A 256 -9.54 0.27 -5.65
C VAL A 256 -8.18 0.84 -5.98
N ARG A 257 -7.57 1.56 -5.03
CA ARG A 257 -6.19 2.03 -5.17
C ARG A 257 -5.22 0.90 -4.88
N VAL A 258 -4.23 0.68 -5.74
CA VAL A 258 -3.17 -0.31 -5.50
C VAL A 258 -1.84 0.41 -5.32
N LEU A 259 -1.39 0.50 -4.08
CA LEU A 259 -0.19 1.19 -3.66
C LEU A 259 0.94 0.17 -3.42
N ASN A 260 2.07 0.34 -4.10
CA ASN A 260 3.29 -0.41 -3.86
C ASN A 260 4.33 0.45 -3.15
N LEU A 261 4.76 0.04 -1.96
CA LEU A 261 5.91 0.60 -1.29
C LEU A 261 7.14 -0.22 -1.65
N PHE A 262 8.16 0.43 -2.19
CA PHE A 262 9.48 -0.14 -2.40
C PHE A 262 10.39 0.30 -1.28
N THR A 263 10.91 -0.65 -0.52
CA THR A 263 11.75 -0.39 0.64
C THR A 263 13.19 -0.82 0.38
N GLY A 264 14.15 -0.06 0.90
CA GLY A 264 15.52 -0.53 1.07
C GLY A 264 15.62 -1.57 2.20
N PRO A 265 16.82 -1.99 2.60
CA PRO A 265 17.01 -2.87 3.74
C PRO A 265 16.34 -2.31 4.99
N VAL A 266 15.44 -3.07 5.61
CA VAL A 266 14.69 -2.64 6.80
C VAL A 266 15.50 -2.97 8.06
N ASP A 267 15.42 -2.14 9.09
CA ASP A 267 16.09 -2.37 10.37
C ASP A 267 15.38 -3.49 11.16
N THR A 268 15.66 -4.74 10.75
CA THR A 268 15.11 -5.97 11.32
C THR A 268 16.22 -7.01 11.49
N GLU A 269 15.88 -8.12 12.15
CA GLU A 269 16.81 -9.24 12.36
C GLU A 269 17.38 -9.81 11.04
N TRP A 270 16.61 -9.76 9.95
CA TRP A 270 16.99 -10.35 8.66
C TRP A 270 18.10 -9.58 7.94
N PHE A 271 18.25 -8.29 8.24
CA PHE A 271 19.26 -7.42 7.64
C PHE A 271 20.32 -6.99 8.66
N GLN A 272 20.48 -7.67 9.79
CA GLN A 272 21.44 -7.26 10.83
C GLN A 272 22.87 -7.06 10.30
N THR A 273 23.34 -7.95 9.44
CA THR A 273 24.69 -7.92 8.86
C THR A 273 24.86 -6.90 7.74
N VAL A 274 23.77 -6.33 7.23
CA VAL A 274 23.81 -5.29 6.20
C VAL A 274 24.26 -3.98 6.86
N PRO A 275 25.22 -3.23 6.29
CA PRO A 275 25.60 -1.92 6.81
C PRO A 275 24.48 -0.89 6.62
N PRO A 276 24.44 0.21 7.41
CA PRO A 276 23.58 1.35 7.13
C PRO A 276 23.82 1.95 5.74
N PRO A 277 22.83 2.64 5.12
CA PRO A 277 21.54 3.04 5.71
C PRO A 277 20.47 1.93 5.70
N LYS A 278 19.65 1.89 6.75
CA LYS A 278 18.47 1.00 6.88
C LYS A 278 17.21 1.80 7.13
N VAL A 279 16.08 1.26 6.71
CA VAL A 279 14.76 1.87 6.89
C VAL A 279 14.18 1.43 8.23
N ALA A 280 13.82 2.39 9.09
CA ALA A 280 13.09 2.08 10.31
C ALA A 280 11.66 1.58 9.97
N PRO A 281 11.13 0.52 10.62
CA PRO A 281 9.77 0.04 10.39
C PRO A 281 8.69 1.14 10.53
N ARG A 282 8.89 2.07 11.47
CA ARG A 282 8.02 3.25 11.65
C ARG A 282 7.96 4.16 10.42
N ALA A 283 9.07 4.33 9.69
CA ALA A 283 9.08 5.14 8.48
C ALA A 283 8.24 4.50 7.36
N ILE A 284 8.24 3.18 7.26
CA ILE A 284 7.36 2.43 6.34
C ILE A 284 5.90 2.64 6.73
N ALA A 285 5.56 2.51 8.01
CA ALA A 285 4.20 2.74 8.51
C ALA A 285 3.69 4.16 8.25
N GLN A 286 4.56 5.17 8.40
CA GLN A 286 4.24 6.56 8.05
C GLN A 286 4.05 6.75 6.54
N ALA A 287 4.91 6.12 5.73
CA ALA A 287 4.78 6.15 4.27
C ALA A 287 3.47 5.51 3.80
N ILE A 288 3.03 4.40 4.41
CA ILE A 288 1.73 3.78 4.13
C ILE A 288 0.60 4.81 4.31
N VAL A 289 0.52 5.45 5.48
CA VAL A 289 -0.55 6.43 5.77
C VAL A 289 -0.47 7.62 4.82
N SER A 290 0.75 8.12 4.57
CA SER A 290 0.96 9.25 3.65
C SER A 290 0.58 8.90 2.21
N GLY A 291 0.94 7.72 1.72
CA GLY A 291 0.62 7.27 0.37
C GLY A 291 -0.87 7.06 0.16
N LEU A 292 -1.55 6.48 1.16
CA LEU A 292 -3.00 6.34 1.20
C LEU A 292 -3.71 7.70 1.15
N ARG A 293 -3.30 8.65 2.00
CA ARG A 293 -3.84 10.03 2.00
C ARG A 293 -3.53 10.80 0.73
N GLY A 294 -2.39 10.50 0.11
CA GLY A 294 -1.94 11.14 -1.12
C GLY A 294 -2.50 10.52 -2.40
N GLY A 295 -3.18 9.38 -2.33
CA GLY A 295 -3.68 8.67 -3.52
C GLY A 295 -2.58 8.09 -4.40
N LEU A 296 -1.39 7.82 -3.84
CA LEU A 296 -0.21 7.39 -4.59
C LEU A 296 -0.31 5.91 -4.99
N GLU A 297 0.20 5.56 -6.17
CA GLU A 297 0.31 4.16 -6.63
C GLU A 297 1.67 3.53 -6.30
N GLU A 298 2.71 4.34 -6.12
CA GLU A 298 4.06 3.91 -5.82
C GLU A 298 4.75 4.85 -4.85
N MET A 299 5.55 4.30 -3.94
CA MET A 299 6.42 5.05 -3.04
C MET A 299 7.75 4.33 -2.84
N TYR A 300 8.83 5.10 -2.70
CA TYR A 300 10.17 4.59 -2.44
C TYR A 300 10.60 5.09 -1.07
N VAL A 301 10.89 4.17 -0.15
CA VAL A 301 11.10 4.48 1.27
C VAL A 301 12.55 4.17 1.65
N GLY A 302 13.27 5.23 2.02
CA GLY A 302 14.68 5.18 2.42
C GLY A 302 15.66 5.47 1.28
N ASP A 303 16.88 5.84 1.67
CA ASP A 303 17.92 6.31 0.74
C ASP A 303 18.28 5.27 -0.32
N VAL A 304 18.41 4.00 0.07
CA VAL A 304 18.70 2.91 -0.88
C VAL A 304 17.59 2.77 -1.92
N ALA A 305 16.32 2.85 -1.51
CA ALA A 305 15.22 2.70 -2.45
C ALA A 305 15.19 3.85 -3.48
N GLU A 306 15.44 5.07 -3.00
CA GLU A 306 15.47 6.26 -3.84
C GLU A 306 16.69 6.27 -4.77
N GLU A 307 17.86 5.83 -4.30
CA GLU A 307 19.05 5.67 -5.13
C GLU A 307 18.83 4.65 -6.26
N ILE A 308 18.28 3.48 -5.94
CA ILE A 308 17.97 2.43 -6.93
C ILE A 308 17.00 2.97 -7.97
N ARG A 309 15.94 3.68 -7.55
CA ARG A 309 14.97 4.32 -8.46
C ARG A 309 15.65 5.28 -9.44
N GLN A 310 16.52 6.16 -8.93
CA GLN A 310 17.23 7.15 -9.75
C GLN A 310 18.21 6.48 -10.72
N ARG A 311 18.97 5.48 -10.24
CA ARG A 311 19.96 4.75 -11.06
C ARG A 311 19.30 3.89 -12.13
N LEU A 312 18.15 3.27 -11.85
CA LEU A 312 17.34 2.59 -12.86
C LEU A 312 16.87 3.55 -13.95
N ALA A 313 16.41 4.75 -13.59
CA ALA A 313 16.00 5.76 -14.57
C ALA A 313 17.17 6.27 -15.43
N ALA A 314 18.37 6.37 -14.84
CA ALA A 314 19.55 6.89 -15.52
C ALA A 314 20.25 5.85 -16.42
N ASN A 315 20.56 4.66 -15.88
CA ASN A 315 21.26 3.60 -16.62
C ASN A 315 21.04 2.22 -15.94
N PRO A 316 19.99 1.47 -16.33
CA PRO A 316 19.67 0.17 -15.74
C PRO A 316 20.83 -0.84 -15.79
N LYS A 317 21.60 -0.84 -16.88
CA LYS A 317 22.68 -1.81 -17.09
C LYS A 317 23.96 -1.47 -16.33
N ALA A 318 24.21 -0.19 -16.05
CA ALA A 318 25.27 0.18 -15.12
C ALA A 318 24.92 -0.29 -13.70
N LEU A 319 23.69 -0.02 -13.24
CA LEU A 319 23.21 -0.48 -11.94
C LEU A 319 23.35 -2.00 -11.79
N GLU A 320 22.87 -2.79 -12.76
CA GLU A 320 22.98 -4.25 -12.74
C GLU A 320 24.42 -4.75 -12.52
N ARG A 321 25.42 -4.09 -13.11
CA ARG A 321 26.84 -4.46 -12.99
C ARG A 321 27.47 -4.00 -11.68
N GLU A 322 26.85 -3.06 -10.98
CA GLU A 322 27.37 -2.39 -9.79
C GLU A 322 26.71 -2.87 -8.49
N LEU A 323 25.62 -3.66 -8.56
CA LEU A 323 24.90 -4.19 -7.38
C LEU A 323 25.70 -5.20 -6.54
N ASP A 324 26.84 -5.68 -7.07
CA ASP A 324 27.77 -6.59 -6.38
C ASP A 324 29.00 -5.86 -5.82
N ARG A 325 29.07 -4.53 -5.96
CA ARG A 325 30.23 -3.71 -5.57
C ARG A 325 29.97 -2.88 -4.32
#